data_AF-A0ABD0XJ75-F1
#
_entry.id   AF-A0ABD0XJ75-F1
#
_cell.length_a   1.000
_cell.length_b   1.000
_cell.length_c   1.000
_cell.angle_alpha   90.00
_cell.angle_beta   90.00
_cell.angle_gamma   90.00
#
_symmetry.space_group_name_H-M   'P 1'
#
loop_
_entity.id
_entity.type
_entity.pdbx_description
1 polymer ?
#
loop_
_entity_poly.entity_id
_entity_poly.type
_entity_poly.pdbx_seq_one_letter_code
_entity_poly.pdbx_strand_id
1 'polypeptide(L)'
;MAPENSRLPVHCKFCNKVFRRLTQHLNKKCMKDASKDDIMSVRDAARKAAYEHLEKGMVVDYRHLEGLLSLPEDRVKIVSWLEETKHIITNKKSLQVVSPRVEEVQQSEIPEPSEGQAMETDASEPEMETDMITEQDSPPYQREEQTKCSTKLRKAMKERGFYNQHGLDQEPLAEYINYMKRVKEKNNWSQEAGNISKFLYYMDPTKPSLDCVRDIEKTQRFFHELSDVGLSKQTLSNYLKSVKSFVRYIIVARSLSNTDPELYTISRQYLEKLEDISSTLSKQASEEVFGKRHQTLISENMTPADCVLALTVAGPKFLDVFDNALSDCPLSTEDSLHFLYYLEALLMLKHLQCPSVVKNMTVEEWCTRKEEKTNTGKRFVIGVKEHKTGAQAVATISLEQEEEAWMDVYYKKIRPEFLKNCDPDKEETKDRFFICSTGSPIYNPSNDLSKFQRKHNVPPINSQRTRQVIEMSLKKYSTDAPKGTCA
;
A
#
# COMPACT_ATOMS: atom_id res chain seq x y z
N MET A 1 25.86 3.67 10.78
CA MET A 1 26.65 4.84 10.33
C MET A 1 25.86 6.09 10.69
N ALA A 2 26.50 7.06 11.36
CA ALA A 2 25.81 8.22 11.93
C ALA A 2 25.30 9.18 10.83
N PRO A 3 24.09 9.76 10.95
CA PRO A 3 23.61 10.77 10.02
C PRO A 3 24.37 12.08 10.24
N GLU A 4 25.13 12.51 9.23
CA GLU A 4 26.09 13.62 9.34
C GLU A 4 25.46 15.03 9.51
N ASN A 5 24.13 15.18 9.45
CA ASN A 5 23.51 16.51 9.43
C ASN A 5 22.44 16.80 10.50
N SER A 6 22.24 15.94 11.50
CA SER A 6 21.45 16.34 12.67
C SER A 6 22.27 17.31 13.55
N ARG A 7 21.80 18.56 13.71
CA ARG A 7 22.43 19.55 14.62
C ARG A 7 21.99 19.28 16.07
N LEU A 8 22.33 18.10 16.58
CA LEU A 8 22.11 17.73 17.97
C LEU A 8 22.70 18.79 18.91
N PRO A 9 21.93 19.29 19.90
CA PRO A 9 22.49 20.13 20.95
C PRO A 9 23.57 19.36 21.69
N VAL A 10 24.80 19.87 21.69
CA VAL A 10 25.95 19.25 22.36
C VAL A 10 26.42 20.14 23.50
N HIS A 11 26.89 19.50 24.56
CA HIS A 11 27.39 20.18 25.75
C HIS A 11 28.86 20.56 25.57
N CYS A 12 29.22 21.80 25.93
CA CYS A 12 30.62 22.21 26.01
C CYS A 12 31.24 21.71 27.33
N LYS A 13 32.25 20.84 27.25
CA LYS A 13 32.94 20.28 28.43
C LYS A 13 33.65 21.30 29.33
N PHE A 14 33.83 22.55 28.85
CA PHE A 14 34.57 23.58 29.59
C PHE A 14 33.67 24.53 30.38
N CYS A 15 32.50 24.88 29.85
CA CYS A 15 31.58 25.82 30.52
C CYS A 15 30.25 25.18 30.93
N ASN A 16 30.11 23.90 30.68
CA ASN A 16 28.93 23.07 30.94
C ASN A 16 27.61 23.59 30.37
N LYS A 17 27.66 24.35 29.26
CA LYS A 17 26.49 24.88 28.56
C LYS A 17 26.23 24.13 27.26
N VAL A 18 24.94 24.07 26.87
CA VAL A 18 24.48 23.39 25.66
C VAL A 18 24.47 24.35 24.47
N PHE A 19 25.00 23.91 23.33
CA PHE A 19 25.07 24.70 22.11
C PHE A 19 24.67 23.88 20.88
N ARG A 20 23.90 24.50 19.97
CA ARG A 20 23.65 23.94 18.62
C ARG A 20 24.82 24.17 17.66
N ARG A 21 25.71 25.13 17.98
CA ARG A 21 26.92 25.47 17.20
C ARG A 21 28.13 25.53 18.12
N LEU A 22 28.56 24.36 18.58
CA LEU A 22 29.67 24.24 19.54
C LEU A 22 30.98 24.85 19.01
N THR A 23 31.29 24.67 17.72
CA THR A 23 32.48 25.27 17.09
C THR A 23 32.50 26.79 17.20
N GLN A 24 31.36 27.45 17.00
CA GLN A 24 31.26 28.90 17.13
C GLN A 24 31.46 29.37 18.57
N HIS A 25 30.96 28.60 19.54
CA HIS A 25 31.17 28.87 20.95
C HIS A 25 32.63 28.65 21.37
N LEU A 26 33.24 27.52 20.99
CA LEU A 26 34.64 27.21 21.28
C LEU A 26 35.56 28.29 20.71
N ASN A 27 35.39 28.67 19.43
CA ASN A 27 36.18 29.74 18.79
C ASN A 27 36.06 31.11 19.46
N LYS A 28 34.90 31.43 20.06
CA LYS A 28 34.64 32.78 20.60
C LYS A 28 34.87 32.92 22.10
N LYS A 29 34.83 31.81 22.86
CA LYS A 29 34.80 31.81 24.33
C LYS A 29 35.78 30.81 24.92
N CYS A 30 35.49 29.51 24.83
CA CYS A 30 36.18 28.49 25.64
C CYS A 30 37.52 27.99 25.05
N MET A 31 37.79 28.23 23.77
CA MET A 31 39.01 27.84 23.06
C MET A 31 39.44 28.94 22.08
N LYS A 32 39.41 30.20 22.53
CA LYS A 32 39.62 31.38 21.67
C LYS A 32 40.98 31.38 20.96
N ASP A 33 42.01 30.85 21.62
CA ASP A 33 43.39 30.85 21.13
C ASP A 33 43.86 29.44 20.70
N ALA A 34 42.94 28.48 20.60
CA ALA A 34 43.26 27.12 20.19
C ALA A 34 43.30 26.98 18.66
N SER A 35 44.01 25.96 18.17
CA SER A 35 44.03 25.65 16.75
C SER A 35 42.64 25.20 16.27
N LYS A 36 42.38 25.33 14.96
CA LYS A 36 41.13 24.83 14.36
C LYS A 36 40.98 23.32 14.57
N ASP A 37 42.08 22.58 14.51
CA ASP A 37 42.09 21.12 14.66
C ASP A 37 41.73 20.70 16.09
N ASP A 38 42.21 21.42 17.11
CA ASP A 38 41.84 21.19 18.51
C ASP A 38 40.34 21.46 18.76
N ILE A 39 39.81 22.53 18.17
CA ILE A 39 38.38 22.89 18.27
C ILE A 39 37.51 21.82 17.61
N MET A 40 37.95 21.29 16.47
CA MET A 40 37.26 20.22 15.75
C MET A 40 37.30 18.91 16.53
N SER A 41 38.44 18.56 17.11
CA SER A 41 38.59 17.39 17.99
C SER A 41 37.65 17.45 19.21
N VAL A 42 37.54 18.61 19.88
CA VAL A 42 36.60 18.79 20.99
C VAL A 42 35.14 18.70 20.53
N ARG A 43 34.81 19.26 19.36
CA ARG A 43 33.47 19.13 18.77
C ARG A 43 33.11 17.67 18.53
N ASP A 44 34.04 16.90 17.97
CA ASP A 44 33.80 15.51 17.59
C ASP A 44 33.69 14.60 18.80
N ALA A 45 34.51 14.82 19.82
CA ALA A 45 34.36 14.16 21.12
C ALA A 45 33.00 14.47 21.77
N ALA A 46 32.56 15.74 21.73
CA ALA A 46 31.27 16.14 22.30
C ALA A 46 30.07 15.55 21.53
N ARG A 47 30.17 15.46 20.20
CA ARG A 47 29.16 14.78 19.36
C ARG A 47 29.11 13.29 19.63
N LYS A 48 30.27 12.63 19.66
CA LYS A 48 30.37 11.20 19.97
C LYS A 48 29.75 10.90 21.34
N ALA A 49 30.06 11.68 22.36
CA ALA A 49 29.46 11.54 23.69
C ALA A 49 27.93 11.76 23.69
N ALA A 50 27.42 12.74 22.92
CA ALA A 50 25.98 12.95 22.78
C ALA A 50 25.29 11.77 22.08
N TYR A 51 25.91 11.19 21.05
CA TYR A 51 25.40 9.98 20.38
C TYR A 51 25.45 8.76 21.28
N GLU A 52 26.55 8.53 22.00
CA GLU A 52 26.65 7.45 22.98
C GLU A 52 25.59 7.59 24.09
N HIS A 53 25.27 8.83 24.49
CA HIS A 53 24.19 9.09 25.45
C HIS A 53 22.79 8.87 24.86
N LEU A 54 22.56 9.17 23.59
CA LEU A 54 21.29 8.84 22.92
C LEU A 54 21.12 7.32 22.75
N GLU A 55 22.22 6.61 22.49
CA GLU A 55 22.23 5.16 22.28
C GLU A 55 22.12 4.38 23.60
N LYS A 56 22.77 4.85 24.67
CA LYS A 56 22.84 4.14 25.97
C LYS A 56 22.03 4.78 27.09
N GLY A 57 21.78 6.08 27.02
CA GLY A 57 21.15 6.87 28.10
C GLY A 57 19.63 6.83 28.08
N MET A 58 18.99 6.49 26.95
CA MET A 58 17.54 6.38 26.87
C MET A 58 16.98 5.12 27.52
N VAL A 59 17.79 4.13 27.87
CA VAL A 59 17.34 2.90 28.52
C VAL A 59 17.91 2.84 29.93
N VAL A 60 17.03 2.94 30.94
CA VAL A 60 17.40 2.93 32.36
C VAL A 60 16.89 1.64 33.00
N ASP A 61 17.79 0.80 33.52
CA ASP A 61 17.40 -0.37 34.31
C ASP A 61 16.91 0.07 35.69
N TYR A 62 15.66 -0.24 36.02
CA TYR A 62 15.05 0.08 37.31
C TYR A 62 15.87 -0.43 38.51
N ARG A 63 16.60 -1.55 38.36
CA ARG A 63 17.47 -2.10 39.42
C ARG A 63 18.64 -1.18 39.77
N HIS A 64 19.16 -0.41 38.81
CA HIS A 64 20.17 0.61 39.09
C HIS A 64 19.58 1.78 39.89
N LEU A 65 18.31 2.13 39.63
CA LEU A 65 17.59 3.14 40.42
C LEU A 65 17.33 2.64 41.85
N GLU A 66 17.03 1.35 42.05
CA GLU A 66 16.90 0.75 43.39
C GLU A 66 18.20 0.82 44.20
N GLY A 67 19.36 0.72 43.55
CA GLY A 67 20.67 0.83 44.20
C GLY A 67 21.11 2.26 44.52
N LEU A 68 20.62 3.26 43.77
CA LEU A 68 20.98 4.68 43.94
C LEU A 68 20.01 5.46 44.81
N LEU A 69 18.74 5.05 44.87
CA LEU A 69 17.66 5.75 45.57
C LEU A 69 17.07 4.86 46.65
N SER A 70 17.41 5.15 47.91
CA SER A 70 16.95 4.34 49.04
C SER A 70 15.45 4.45 49.28
N LEU A 71 14.84 5.61 49.02
CA LEU A 71 13.43 5.89 49.32
C LEU A 71 12.49 5.54 48.14
N PRO A 72 11.42 4.75 48.36
CA PRO A 72 10.47 4.38 47.30
C PRO A 72 9.75 5.58 46.64
N GLU A 73 9.43 6.62 47.41
CA GLU A 73 8.74 7.81 46.90
C GLU A 73 9.58 8.60 45.89
N ASP A 74 10.89 8.69 46.13
CA ASP A 74 11.83 9.34 45.21
C ASP A 74 12.03 8.52 43.94
N ARG A 75 11.99 7.18 44.05
CA ARG A 75 11.99 6.30 42.88
C ARG A 75 10.77 6.53 42.01
N VAL A 76 9.57 6.65 42.59
CA VAL A 76 8.34 6.93 41.83
C VAL A 76 8.44 8.28 41.10
N LYS A 77 8.91 9.32 41.79
CA LYS A 77 9.07 10.66 41.20
C LYS A 77 10.09 10.66 40.05
N ILE A 78 11.23 10.00 40.23
CA ILE A 78 12.30 9.94 39.21
C ILE A 78 11.87 9.05 38.04
N VAL A 79 11.18 7.94 38.30
CA VAL A 79 10.59 7.10 37.25
C VAL A 79 9.56 7.88 36.43
N SER A 80 8.65 8.62 37.08
CA SER A 80 7.66 9.46 36.37
C SER A 80 8.36 10.50 35.50
N TRP A 81 9.36 11.20 36.05
CA TRP A 81 10.12 12.20 35.30
C TRP A 81 10.90 11.60 34.11
N LEU A 82 11.49 10.42 34.28
CA LEU A 82 12.18 9.70 33.20
C LEU A 82 11.21 9.26 32.08
N GLU A 83 10.03 8.75 32.44
CA GLU A 83 8.99 8.35 31.50
C GLU A 83 8.37 9.56 30.76
N GLU A 84 8.13 10.67 31.47
CA GLU A 84 7.69 11.94 30.89
C GLU A 84 8.70 12.50 29.88
N THR A 85 9.99 12.33 30.15
CA THR A 85 11.09 12.71 29.26
C THR A 85 11.46 11.64 28.23
N LYS A 86 10.62 10.60 28.06
CA LYS A 86 10.70 9.54 27.04
C LYS A 86 11.87 8.55 27.21
N HIS A 87 12.41 8.42 28.42
CA HIS A 87 13.33 7.33 28.74
C HIS A 87 12.55 6.01 28.90
N ILE A 88 13.14 4.92 28.43
CA ILE A 88 12.63 3.55 28.54
C ILE A 88 13.15 2.95 29.84
N ILE A 89 12.26 2.58 30.75
CA ILE A 89 12.64 1.93 32.01
C ILE A 89 12.44 0.42 31.88
N THR A 90 13.53 -0.33 31.96
CA THR A 90 13.50 -1.79 31.92
C THR A 90 13.44 -2.38 33.33
N ASN A 91 12.86 -3.57 33.49
CA ASN A 91 12.71 -4.26 34.78
C ASN A 91 11.93 -3.46 35.85
N LYS A 92 11.04 -2.55 35.42
CA LYS A 92 10.14 -1.80 36.31
C LYS A 92 9.25 -2.78 37.07
N LYS A 93 9.35 -2.79 38.41
CA LYS A 93 8.39 -3.52 39.25
C LYS A 93 7.05 -2.81 39.19
N SER A 94 5.96 -3.57 39.11
CA SER A 94 4.58 -3.06 39.14
C SER A 94 4.37 -2.23 40.41
N LEU A 95 4.46 -0.91 40.29
CA LEU A 95 4.18 0.01 41.38
C LEU A 95 2.66 0.03 41.57
N GLN A 96 2.15 -0.82 42.46
CA GLN A 96 0.77 -0.74 42.90
C GLN A 96 0.58 0.54 43.71
N VAL A 97 0.06 1.58 43.07
CA VAL A 97 -0.48 2.74 43.79
C VAL A 97 -1.85 2.35 44.31
N VAL A 98 -1.92 2.08 45.61
CA VAL A 98 -3.17 1.98 46.36
C VAL A 98 -3.79 3.38 46.40
N SER A 99 -4.95 3.56 45.78
CA SER A 99 -5.80 4.73 46.00
C SER A 99 -7.12 4.29 46.65
N PRO A 100 -7.68 5.04 47.62
CA PRO A 100 -8.74 4.56 48.49
C PRO A 100 -10.14 4.58 47.84
N ARG A 101 -10.83 3.47 48.05
CA ARG A 101 -12.26 3.15 47.99
C ARG A 101 -13.23 4.32 48.22
N VAL A 102 -14.24 4.47 47.34
CA VAL A 102 -15.58 5.00 47.64
C VAL A 102 -16.63 4.17 46.89
N GLU A 103 -17.80 4.08 47.50
CA GLU A 103 -18.80 3.01 47.54
C GLU A 103 -19.80 2.92 46.35
N GLU A 104 -20.50 1.79 46.37
CA GLU A 104 -21.61 1.33 45.54
C GLU A 104 -22.81 2.30 45.45
N VAL A 105 -23.46 2.35 44.28
CA VAL A 105 -24.92 2.51 44.14
C VAL A 105 -25.43 1.68 42.94
N GLN A 106 -26.63 1.15 43.11
CA GLN A 106 -27.31 0.04 42.45
C GLN A 106 -27.94 0.29 41.06
N GLN A 107 -28.01 -0.82 40.30
CA GLN A 107 -29.02 -1.34 39.36
C GLN A 107 -30.11 -0.44 38.70
N SER A 108 -30.24 -0.61 37.38
CA SER A 108 -31.45 -0.81 36.53
C SER A 108 -31.02 -0.66 35.06
N GLU A 109 -31.51 -1.31 34.00
CA GLU A 109 -32.52 -2.33 33.68
C GLU A 109 -32.13 -2.88 32.29
N ILE A 110 -32.43 -4.15 32.00
CA ILE A 110 -32.26 -4.80 30.68
C ILE A 110 -33.50 -4.55 29.82
N PRO A 111 -33.34 -4.31 28.51
CA PRO A 111 -34.13 -5.08 27.54
C PRO A 111 -33.28 -5.71 26.42
N GLU A 112 -33.45 -7.02 26.21
CA GLU A 112 -33.09 -7.75 24.97
C GLU A 112 -34.17 -7.54 23.86
N PRO A 113 -34.07 -8.17 22.67
CA PRO A 113 -33.04 -8.00 21.64
C PRO A 113 -33.69 -7.67 20.27
N SER A 114 -33.17 -6.70 19.52
CA SER A 114 -33.62 -6.47 18.12
C SER A 114 -32.63 -7.08 17.13
N GLU A 115 -33.10 -8.16 16.50
CA GLU A 115 -32.78 -8.73 15.18
C GLU A 115 -31.47 -8.30 14.48
N GLY A 116 -30.62 -9.30 14.25
CA GLY A 116 -29.28 -9.16 13.72
C GLY A 116 -29.20 -8.59 12.30
N GLN A 117 -28.45 -7.49 12.19
CA GLN A 117 -27.75 -7.16 10.96
C GLN A 117 -26.54 -8.09 10.83
N ALA A 118 -26.57 -8.93 9.79
CA ALA A 118 -25.42 -9.71 9.39
C ALA A 118 -24.24 -8.78 9.12
N MET A 119 -23.23 -8.90 9.98
CA MET A 119 -21.95 -8.23 9.91
C MET A 119 -21.26 -8.64 8.60
N GLU A 120 -21.29 -7.75 7.59
CA GLU A 120 -20.44 -7.91 6.41
C GLU A 120 -18.98 -7.90 6.89
N THR A 121 -18.33 -9.04 6.74
CA THR A 121 -16.92 -9.20 7.07
C THR A 121 -16.11 -8.46 6.02
N ASP A 122 -15.31 -7.51 6.51
CA ASP A 122 -14.31 -6.73 5.77
C ASP A 122 -13.22 -7.67 5.22
N ALA A 123 -13.53 -8.31 4.09
CA ALA A 123 -12.61 -9.11 3.31
C ALA A 123 -11.98 -8.18 2.27
N SER A 124 -10.84 -7.60 2.63
CA SER A 124 -9.99 -6.81 1.75
C SER A 124 -9.70 -7.61 0.47
N GLU A 125 -10.31 -7.20 -0.65
CA GLU A 125 -10.11 -7.84 -1.97
C GLU A 125 -8.63 -7.74 -2.38
N PRO A 126 -7.95 -8.84 -2.74
CA PRO A 126 -6.59 -8.77 -3.24
C PRO A 126 -6.54 -8.13 -4.63
N GLU A 127 -5.53 -7.29 -4.80
CA GLU A 127 -5.27 -6.47 -5.99
C GLU A 127 -5.18 -7.31 -7.26
N MET A 128 -6.21 -7.26 -8.11
CA MET A 128 -6.11 -7.70 -9.50
C MET A 128 -5.60 -6.52 -10.33
N GLU A 129 -4.28 -6.47 -10.55
CA GLU A 129 -3.70 -5.78 -11.70
C GLU A 129 -3.90 -6.68 -12.91
N THR A 130 -4.45 -6.14 -14.00
CA THR A 130 -4.50 -6.86 -15.27
C THR A 130 -3.08 -6.87 -15.81
N ASP A 131 -2.35 -7.97 -15.57
CA ASP A 131 -0.98 -8.18 -16.07
C ASP A 131 -0.96 -8.24 -17.60
N MET A 132 -1.00 -7.07 -18.23
CA MET A 132 -0.37 -6.85 -19.53
C MET A 132 1.12 -6.58 -19.27
N ILE A 133 1.81 -7.58 -18.72
CA ILE A 133 3.27 -7.64 -18.70
C ILE A 133 3.70 -8.04 -20.11
N THR A 134 4.31 -7.12 -20.85
CA THR A 134 5.10 -7.45 -22.04
C THR A 134 6.24 -8.40 -21.65
N GLU A 135 6.30 -9.55 -22.32
CA GLU A 135 6.94 -10.82 -21.90
C GLU A 135 8.47 -10.84 -21.69
N GLN A 136 9.17 -9.70 -21.66
CA GLN A 136 10.63 -9.76 -21.81
C GLN A 136 11.49 -9.75 -20.54
N ASP A 137 11.00 -9.44 -19.33
CA ASP A 137 11.98 -8.91 -18.36
C ASP A 137 11.76 -9.04 -16.81
N SER A 138 11.75 -10.25 -16.21
CA SER A 138 11.91 -10.50 -14.73
C SER A 138 13.16 -11.35 -14.37
N PRO A 139 13.78 -11.41 -13.19
CA PRO A 139 15.01 -12.23 -13.00
C PRO A 139 14.81 -13.76 -13.16
N PRO A 140 15.83 -14.54 -13.56
CA PRO A 140 15.68 -15.87 -14.18
C PRO A 140 14.96 -16.92 -13.31
N TYR A 141 15.21 -16.95 -12.01
CA TYR A 141 14.73 -18.04 -11.15
C TYR A 141 13.23 -17.95 -10.81
N GLN A 142 12.66 -16.74 -10.72
CA GLN A 142 11.21 -16.53 -10.53
C GLN A 142 10.46 -16.29 -11.84
N ARG A 143 11.16 -15.84 -12.91
CA ARG A 143 10.61 -15.74 -14.28
C ARG A 143 10.22 -17.11 -14.82
N GLU A 144 10.95 -18.17 -14.48
CA GLU A 144 10.66 -19.46 -15.07
C GLU A 144 9.34 -20.10 -14.58
N GLU A 145 8.91 -19.91 -13.34
CA GLU A 145 7.69 -20.58 -12.86
C GLU A 145 6.43 -19.75 -13.11
N GLN A 146 6.44 -18.45 -12.80
CA GLN A 146 5.25 -17.59 -12.95
C GLN A 146 4.96 -17.21 -14.40
N THR A 147 6.00 -16.90 -15.20
CA THR A 147 5.83 -16.53 -16.63
C THR A 147 5.52 -17.76 -17.48
N LYS A 148 6.13 -18.93 -17.20
CA LYS A 148 5.69 -20.19 -17.83
C LYS A 148 4.24 -20.50 -17.44
N CYS A 149 3.84 -20.31 -16.18
CA CYS A 149 2.47 -20.59 -15.75
C CYS A 149 1.44 -19.66 -16.41
N SER A 150 1.69 -18.35 -16.50
CA SER A 150 0.78 -17.38 -17.14
C SER A 150 0.68 -17.59 -18.66
N THR A 151 1.79 -17.82 -19.37
CA THR A 151 1.76 -18.11 -20.81
C THR A 151 1.17 -19.49 -21.10
N LYS A 152 1.42 -20.50 -20.24
CA LYS A 152 0.75 -21.82 -20.32
C LYS A 152 -0.75 -21.71 -20.07
N LEU A 153 -1.16 -20.92 -19.07
CA LEU A 153 -2.57 -20.68 -18.74
C LEU A 153 -3.27 -19.98 -19.91
N ARG A 154 -2.67 -18.93 -20.46
CA ARG A 154 -3.20 -18.24 -21.65
C ARG A 154 -3.31 -19.18 -22.85
N LYS A 155 -2.30 -20.01 -23.08
CA LYS A 155 -2.32 -21.03 -24.14
C LYS A 155 -3.44 -22.04 -23.91
N ALA A 156 -3.56 -22.60 -22.70
CA ALA A 156 -4.59 -23.57 -22.34
C ALA A 156 -6.02 -22.98 -22.44
N MET A 157 -6.21 -21.74 -21.99
CA MET A 157 -7.46 -20.99 -22.15
C MET A 157 -7.85 -20.82 -23.63
N LYS A 158 -6.87 -20.52 -24.48
CA LYS A 158 -7.08 -20.37 -25.93
C LYS A 158 -7.39 -21.70 -26.60
N GLU A 159 -6.66 -22.76 -26.25
CA GLU A 159 -6.85 -24.12 -26.79
C GLU A 159 -8.22 -24.69 -26.42
N ARG A 160 -8.73 -24.41 -25.21
CA ARG A 160 -10.10 -24.78 -24.80
C ARG A 160 -11.18 -23.80 -25.25
N GLY A 161 -10.83 -22.77 -26.02
CA GLY A 161 -11.80 -21.83 -26.59
C GLY A 161 -12.42 -20.85 -25.59
N PHE A 162 -11.87 -20.70 -24.38
CA PHE A 162 -12.42 -19.80 -23.35
C PHE A 162 -12.24 -18.30 -23.65
N TYR A 163 -11.50 -17.95 -24.70
CA TYR A 163 -11.45 -16.57 -25.21
C TYR A 163 -12.49 -16.28 -26.30
N ASN A 164 -13.18 -17.30 -26.80
CA ASN A 164 -14.27 -17.09 -27.75
C ASN A 164 -15.41 -16.35 -27.04
N GLN A 165 -16.02 -15.41 -27.73
CA GLN A 165 -17.00 -14.51 -27.16
C GLN A 165 -17.93 -13.98 -28.25
N HIS A 166 -19.15 -13.62 -27.88
CA HIS A 166 -20.10 -12.94 -28.75
C HIS A 166 -19.74 -11.46 -28.97
N GLY A 167 -20.33 -10.85 -30.01
CA GLY A 167 -20.26 -9.41 -30.22
C GLY A 167 -20.96 -8.67 -29.08
N LEU A 168 -20.36 -7.57 -28.60
CA LEU A 168 -20.94 -6.76 -27.51
C LEU A 168 -22.15 -5.92 -27.96
N ASP A 169 -22.35 -5.82 -29.27
CA ASP A 169 -23.45 -5.14 -29.96
C ASP A 169 -24.67 -6.05 -30.19
N GLN A 170 -24.58 -7.33 -29.83
CA GLN A 170 -25.66 -8.30 -30.01
C GLN A 170 -26.60 -8.33 -28.80
N GLU A 171 -27.90 -8.50 -29.02
CA GLU A 171 -28.86 -8.72 -27.93
C GLU A 171 -28.73 -10.14 -27.36
N PRO A 172 -28.79 -10.35 -26.02
CA PRO A 172 -29.13 -9.38 -24.95
C PRO A 172 -27.94 -8.57 -24.35
N LEU A 173 -26.72 -8.70 -24.88
CA LEU A 173 -25.53 -8.05 -24.32
C LEU A 173 -25.56 -6.52 -24.47
N ALA A 174 -26.01 -6.02 -25.62
CA ALA A 174 -26.08 -4.59 -25.89
C ALA A 174 -26.99 -3.84 -24.90
N GLU A 175 -28.20 -4.35 -24.65
CA GLU A 175 -29.07 -3.82 -23.61
C GLU A 175 -28.45 -3.90 -22.21
N TYR A 176 -27.78 -5.02 -21.87
CA TYR A 176 -27.14 -5.17 -20.57
C TYR A 176 -26.03 -4.13 -20.33
N ILE A 177 -25.22 -3.88 -21.36
CA ILE A 177 -24.18 -2.84 -21.32
C ILE A 177 -24.80 -1.46 -21.12
N ASN A 178 -25.92 -1.17 -21.82
CA ASN A 178 -26.64 0.09 -21.64
C ASN A 178 -27.20 0.23 -20.23
N TYR A 179 -27.76 -0.83 -19.65
CA TYR A 179 -28.21 -0.84 -18.26
C TYR A 179 -27.06 -0.55 -17.28
N MET A 180 -25.89 -1.21 -17.45
CA MET A 180 -24.73 -0.96 -16.60
C MET A 180 -24.22 0.49 -16.70
N LYS A 181 -24.18 1.05 -17.91
CA LYS A 181 -23.69 2.42 -18.15
C LYS A 181 -24.66 3.49 -17.65
N ARG A 182 -25.95 3.36 -17.96
CA ARG A 182 -26.95 4.42 -17.76
C ARG A 182 -27.69 4.31 -16.44
N VAL A 183 -27.91 3.09 -15.94
CA VAL A 183 -28.71 2.87 -14.72
C VAL A 183 -27.82 2.62 -13.50
N LYS A 184 -26.70 1.90 -13.67
CA LYS A 184 -25.78 1.58 -12.58
C LYS A 184 -24.56 2.48 -12.50
N GLU A 185 -24.34 3.36 -13.49
CA GLU A 185 -23.19 4.26 -13.57
C GLU A 185 -21.85 3.55 -13.28
N LYS A 186 -21.73 2.31 -13.76
CA LYS A 186 -20.65 1.40 -13.35
C LYS A 186 -19.41 1.60 -14.21
N ASN A 187 -18.30 2.02 -13.61
CA ASN A 187 -17.05 2.32 -14.32
C ASN A 187 -16.35 1.11 -14.95
N ASN A 188 -16.48 -0.09 -14.38
CA ASN A 188 -15.82 -1.33 -14.85
C ASN A 188 -16.72 -2.22 -15.73
N TRP A 189 -17.71 -1.63 -16.41
CA TRP A 189 -18.67 -2.35 -17.27
C TRP A 189 -18.01 -3.21 -18.35
N SER A 190 -16.85 -2.80 -18.88
CA SER A 190 -16.19 -3.51 -19.99
C SER A 190 -15.67 -4.89 -19.60
N GLN A 191 -15.12 -5.03 -18.38
CA GLN A 191 -14.62 -6.32 -17.90
C GLN A 191 -15.79 -7.28 -17.66
N GLU A 192 -16.85 -6.78 -17.04
CA GLU A 192 -18.06 -7.56 -16.78
C GLU A 192 -18.74 -8.01 -18.07
N ALA A 193 -18.93 -7.11 -19.04
CA ALA A 193 -19.46 -7.44 -20.35
C ALA A 193 -18.60 -8.47 -21.08
N GLY A 194 -17.28 -8.34 -21.00
CA GLY A 194 -16.34 -9.32 -21.58
C GLY A 194 -16.42 -10.71 -20.92
N ASN A 195 -16.70 -10.79 -19.62
CA ASN A 195 -16.90 -12.06 -18.92
C ASN A 195 -18.24 -12.72 -19.33
N ILE A 196 -19.32 -11.93 -19.37
CA ILE A 196 -20.64 -12.42 -19.80
C ILE A 196 -20.61 -12.86 -21.25
N SER A 197 -19.94 -12.12 -22.14
CA SER A 197 -19.85 -12.49 -23.54
C SER A 197 -19.17 -13.86 -23.75
N LYS A 198 -18.08 -14.14 -23.03
CA LYS A 198 -17.42 -15.47 -23.04
C LYS A 198 -18.31 -16.55 -22.46
N PHE A 199 -19.00 -16.26 -21.36
CA PHE A 199 -19.93 -17.18 -20.73
C PHE A 199 -21.08 -17.55 -21.68
N LEU A 200 -21.74 -16.56 -22.28
CA LEU A 200 -22.84 -16.79 -23.22
C LEU A 200 -22.37 -17.54 -24.46
N TYR A 201 -21.16 -17.29 -24.95
CA TYR A 201 -20.58 -18.06 -26.05
C TYR A 201 -20.36 -19.53 -25.68
N TYR A 202 -19.89 -19.81 -24.47
CA TYR A 202 -19.79 -21.19 -23.98
C TYR A 202 -21.17 -21.86 -23.88
N MET A 203 -22.19 -21.11 -23.44
CA MET A 203 -23.56 -21.60 -23.31
C MET A 203 -24.23 -21.87 -24.67
N ASP A 204 -24.01 -21.01 -25.66
CA ASP A 204 -24.43 -21.21 -27.04
C ASP A 204 -23.48 -20.44 -27.97
N PRO A 205 -22.66 -21.13 -28.79
CA PRO A 205 -21.71 -20.46 -29.67
C PRO A 205 -22.37 -19.78 -30.88
N THR A 206 -23.64 -20.08 -31.17
CA THR A 206 -24.33 -19.56 -32.36
C THR A 206 -24.85 -18.14 -32.16
N LYS A 207 -25.41 -17.86 -30.98
CA LYS A 207 -25.93 -16.54 -30.62
C LYS A 207 -26.00 -16.38 -29.10
N PRO A 208 -25.87 -15.15 -28.58
CA PRO A 208 -26.16 -14.90 -27.18
C PRO A 208 -27.67 -15.05 -26.92
N SER A 209 -28.04 -15.74 -25.84
CA SER A 209 -29.45 -16.04 -25.50
C SER A 209 -29.68 -15.94 -23.99
N LEU A 210 -30.93 -15.59 -23.62
CA LEU A 210 -31.41 -15.66 -22.23
C LEU A 210 -31.65 -17.11 -21.77
N ASP A 211 -31.74 -18.07 -22.69
CA ASP A 211 -31.95 -19.48 -22.36
C ASP A 211 -30.78 -20.11 -21.59
N CYS A 212 -29.66 -19.39 -21.43
CA CYS A 212 -28.55 -19.82 -20.57
C CYS A 212 -29.01 -20.12 -19.12
N VAL A 213 -30.09 -19.50 -18.64
CA VAL A 213 -30.66 -19.76 -17.30
C VAL A 213 -31.34 -21.12 -17.17
N ARG A 214 -31.62 -21.81 -18.29
CA ARG A 214 -32.29 -23.12 -18.29
C ARG A 214 -31.30 -24.27 -18.07
N ASP A 215 -30.00 -24.05 -18.26
CA ASP A 215 -28.96 -25.09 -18.21
C ASP A 215 -27.92 -24.82 -17.11
N ILE A 216 -28.30 -25.14 -15.86
CA ILE A 216 -27.39 -25.01 -14.72
C ILE A 216 -26.21 -25.99 -14.79
N GLU A 217 -26.40 -27.17 -15.39
CA GLU A 217 -25.35 -28.18 -15.49
C GLU A 217 -24.22 -27.70 -16.39
N LYS A 218 -24.56 -27.07 -17.52
CA LYS A 218 -23.57 -26.46 -18.42
C LYS A 218 -22.86 -25.28 -17.77
N THR A 219 -23.55 -24.52 -16.92
CA THR A 219 -22.93 -23.47 -16.11
C THR A 219 -21.91 -24.06 -15.11
N GLN A 220 -22.26 -25.16 -14.43
CA GLN A 220 -21.33 -25.84 -13.54
C GLN A 220 -20.11 -26.39 -14.30
N ARG A 221 -20.33 -26.99 -15.48
CA ARG A 221 -19.24 -27.44 -16.36
C ARG A 221 -18.31 -26.29 -16.76
N PHE A 222 -18.85 -25.12 -17.12
CA PHE A 222 -18.06 -23.93 -17.42
C PHE A 222 -17.09 -23.58 -16.29
N PHE A 223 -17.59 -23.43 -15.05
CA PHE A 223 -16.74 -23.09 -13.91
C PHE A 223 -15.76 -24.21 -13.52
N HIS A 224 -16.16 -25.48 -13.69
CA HIS A 224 -15.29 -26.62 -13.47
C HIS A 224 -14.14 -26.64 -14.47
N GLU A 225 -14.42 -26.55 -15.76
CA GLU A 225 -13.39 -26.58 -16.81
C GLU A 225 -12.46 -25.36 -16.72
N LEU A 226 -12.97 -24.18 -16.36
CA LEU A 226 -12.13 -23.01 -16.08
C LEU A 226 -11.20 -23.26 -14.88
N SER A 227 -11.70 -23.90 -13.83
CA SER A 227 -10.88 -24.32 -12.68
C SER A 227 -9.81 -25.32 -13.09
N ASP A 228 -10.15 -26.29 -13.96
CA ASP A 228 -9.24 -27.33 -14.42
C ASP A 228 -8.12 -26.79 -15.33
N VAL A 229 -8.38 -25.68 -16.04
CA VAL A 229 -7.36 -24.94 -16.79
C VAL A 229 -6.37 -24.23 -15.85
N GLY A 230 -6.70 -24.08 -14.57
CA GLY A 230 -5.84 -23.48 -13.55
C GLY A 230 -6.15 -22.01 -13.27
N LEU A 231 -7.35 -21.51 -13.62
CA LEU A 231 -7.79 -20.19 -13.17
C LEU A 231 -7.91 -20.15 -11.64
N SER A 232 -7.46 -19.05 -11.05
CA SER A 232 -7.58 -18.85 -9.60
C SER A 232 -9.03 -18.80 -9.18
N LYS A 233 -9.32 -19.26 -7.95
CA LYS A 233 -10.68 -19.26 -7.40
C LYS A 233 -11.27 -17.84 -7.31
N GLN A 234 -10.42 -16.84 -7.09
CA GLN A 234 -10.81 -15.43 -7.15
C GLN A 234 -11.30 -15.01 -8.55
N THR A 235 -10.61 -15.45 -9.61
CA THR A 235 -11.03 -15.12 -10.98
C THR A 235 -12.35 -15.79 -11.32
N LEU A 236 -12.53 -17.06 -10.92
CA LEU A 236 -13.82 -17.76 -11.05
C LEU A 236 -14.94 -17.02 -10.30
N SER A 237 -14.67 -16.55 -9.08
CA SER A 237 -15.62 -15.73 -8.31
C SER A 237 -16.01 -14.45 -9.06
N ASN A 238 -15.06 -13.77 -9.72
CA ASN A 238 -15.36 -12.58 -10.53
C ASN A 238 -16.21 -12.90 -11.78
N TYR A 239 -15.96 -14.02 -12.44
CA TYR A 239 -16.84 -14.51 -13.52
C TYR A 239 -18.26 -14.76 -12.98
N LEU A 240 -18.39 -15.43 -11.84
CA LEU A 240 -19.69 -15.74 -11.24
C LEU A 240 -20.44 -14.48 -10.78
N LYS A 241 -19.74 -13.50 -10.18
CA LYS A 241 -20.30 -12.18 -9.86
C LYS A 241 -20.87 -11.51 -11.11
N SER A 242 -20.16 -11.60 -12.24
CA SER A 242 -20.62 -11.09 -13.53
C SER A 242 -21.92 -11.80 -13.95
N VAL A 243 -21.93 -13.15 -13.95
CA VAL A 243 -23.12 -13.95 -14.33
C VAL A 243 -24.33 -13.64 -13.46
N LYS A 244 -24.15 -13.55 -12.14
CA LYS A 244 -25.23 -13.19 -11.21
C LYS A 244 -25.78 -11.79 -11.47
N SER A 245 -24.89 -10.82 -11.76
CA SER A 245 -25.27 -9.46 -12.13
C SER A 245 -26.14 -9.43 -13.40
N PHE A 246 -25.74 -10.21 -14.41
CA PHE A 246 -26.51 -10.37 -15.64
C PHE A 246 -27.88 -11.03 -15.41
N VAL A 247 -27.97 -12.09 -14.61
CA VAL A 247 -29.26 -12.73 -14.27
C VAL A 247 -30.16 -11.77 -13.49
N ARG A 248 -29.61 -10.96 -12.58
CA ARG A 248 -30.38 -9.92 -11.89
C ARG A 248 -30.89 -8.85 -12.85
N TYR A 249 -30.10 -8.47 -13.86
CA TYR A 249 -30.56 -7.60 -14.94
C TYR A 249 -31.76 -8.22 -15.68
N ILE A 250 -31.66 -9.50 -16.07
CA ILE A 250 -32.76 -10.23 -16.73
C ILE A 250 -34.05 -10.12 -15.89
N ILE A 251 -33.96 -10.39 -14.59
CA ILE A 251 -35.11 -10.36 -13.67
C ILE A 251 -35.68 -8.94 -13.50
N VAL A 252 -34.82 -7.96 -13.20
CA VAL A 252 -35.25 -6.63 -12.73
C VAL A 252 -35.52 -5.67 -13.89
N ALA A 253 -34.60 -5.57 -14.84
CA ALA A 253 -34.63 -4.51 -15.85
C ALA A 253 -35.59 -4.81 -17.01
N ARG A 254 -35.84 -6.10 -17.31
CA ARG A 254 -36.80 -6.49 -18.36
C ARG A 254 -38.24 -6.65 -17.84
N SER A 255 -38.48 -6.29 -16.57
CA SER A 255 -39.77 -6.42 -15.89
C SER A 255 -40.45 -7.78 -16.11
N LEU A 256 -39.64 -8.85 -16.11
CA LEU A 256 -40.09 -10.20 -16.52
C LEU A 256 -41.23 -10.75 -15.67
N SER A 257 -41.36 -10.30 -14.42
CA SER A 257 -42.50 -10.64 -13.57
C SER A 257 -43.85 -10.35 -14.24
N ASN A 258 -43.88 -9.36 -15.14
CA ASN A 258 -45.08 -8.90 -15.83
C ASN A 258 -45.16 -9.40 -17.29
N THR A 259 -44.01 -9.62 -17.94
CA THR A 259 -43.92 -9.90 -19.38
C THR A 259 -43.66 -11.37 -19.73
N ASP A 260 -42.95 -12.10 -18.87
CA ASP A 260 -42.66 -13.54 -19.04
C ASP A 260 -42.49 -14.21 -17.65
N PRO A 261 -43.60 -14.63 -17.01
CA PRO A 261 -43.57 -15.22 -15.67
C PRO A 261 -42.81 -16.55 -15.59
N GLU A 262 -42.74 -17.31 -16.69
CA GLU A 262 -42.00 -18.57 -16.75
C GLU A 262 -40.50 -18.28 -16.68
N LEU A 263 -40.00 -17.40 -17.55
CA LEU A 263 -38.60 -17.01 -17.57
C LEU A 263 -38.19 -16.32 -16.26
N TYR A 264 -39.08 -15.53 -15.65
CA TYR A 264 -38.86 -14.95 -14.32
C TYR A 264 -38.62 -16.03 -13.25
N THR A 265 -39.48 -17.05 -13.21
CA THR A 265 -39.40 -18.14 -12.23
C THR A 265 -38.13 -18.96 -12.42
N ILE A 266 -37.80 -19.32 -13.66
CA ILE A 266 -36.59 -20.07 -13.99
C ILE A 266 -35.34 -19.24 -13.64
N SER A 267 -35.32 -17.95 -13.98
CA SER A 267 -34.19 -17.08 -13.67
C SER A 267 -33.96 -16.91 -12.17
N ARG A 268 -35.03 -16.85 -11.36
CA ARG A 268 -34.95 -16.83 -9.89
C ARG A 268 -34.35 -18.11 -9.33
N GLN A 269 -34.87 -19.27 -9.75
CA GLN A 269 -34.33 -20.56 -9.34
C GLN A 269 -32.87 -20.75 -9.78
N TYR A 270 -32.53 -20.29 -10.98
CA TYR A 270 -31.16 -20.31 -11.49
C TYR A 270 -30.23 -19.44 -10.62
N LEU A 271 -30.68 -18.22 -10.26
CA LEU A 271 -29.92 -17.33 -9.38
C LEU A 271 -29.65 -17.94 -8.00
N GLU A 272 -30.62 -18.64 -7.41
CA GLU A 272 -30.43 -19.37 -6.14
C GLU A 272 -29.34 -20.44 -6.28
N LYS A 273 -29.35 -21.23 -7.35
CA LYS A 273 -28.29 -22.22 -7.61
C LYS A 273 -26.91 -21.59 -7.82
N LEU A 274 -26.85 -20.38 -8.39
CA LEU A 274 -25.58 -19.63 -8.49
C LEU A 274 -25.06 -19.18 -7.12
N GLU A 275 -25.92 -18.92 -6.13
CA GLU A 275 -25.50 -18.60 -4.76
C GLU A 275 -24.76 -19.79 -4.11
N ASP A 276 -25.22 -21.03 -4.33
CA ASP A 276 -24.55 -22.23 -3.83
C ASP A 276 -23.14 -22.41 -4.41
N ILE A 277 -23.00 -22.19 -5.73
CA ILE A 277 -21.70 -22.18 -6.41
C ILE A 277 -20.80 -21.06 -5.84
N SER A 278 -21.38 -19.89 -5.58
CA SER A 278 -20.69 -18.72 -5.04
C SER A 278 -20.16 -18.96 -3.63
N SER A 279 -20.94 -19.62 -2.78
CA SER A 279 -20.54 -20.00 -1.42
C SER A 279 -19.34 -20.94 -1.44
N THR A 280 -19.40 -21.96 -2.31
CA THR A 280 -18.32 -22.95 -2.47
C THR A 280 -17.03 -22.30 -2.99
N LEU A 281 -17.12 -21.48 -4.04
CA LEU A 281 -15.95 -20.79 -4.60
C LEU A 281 -15.33 -19.78 -3.62
N SER A 282 -16.15 -19.06 -2.86
CA SER A 282 -15.66 -18.11 -1.85
C SER A 282 -14.89 -18.82 -0.72
N LYS A 283 -15.38 -19.97 -0.27
CA LYS A 283 -14.66 -20.80 0.72
C LYS A 283 -13.32 -21.29 0.17
N GLN A 284 -13.30 -21.86 -1.04
CA GLN A 284 -12.08 -22.33 -1.68
C GLN A 284 -11.06 -21.20 -1.92
N ALA A 285 -11.54 -20.01 -2.33
CA ALA A 285 -10.67 -18.85 -2.51
C ALA A 285 -10.05 -18.41 -1.17
N SER A 286 -10.83 -18.43 -0.09
CA SER A 286 -10.36 -18.08 1.26
C SER A 286 -9.30 -19.08 1.75
N GLU A 287 -9.52 -20.37 1.53
CA GLU A 287 -8.54 -21.43 1.84
C GLU A 287 -7.24 -21.27 1.03
N GLU A 288 -7.33 -20.94 -0.26
CA GLU A 288 -6.17 -20.69 -1.12
C GLU A 288 -5.36 -19.47 -0.64
N VAL A 289 -6.05 -18.38 -0.29
CA VAL A 289 -5.42 -17.17 0.26
C VAL A 289 -4.77 -17.46 1.61
N PHE A 290 -5.45 -18.20 2.48
CA PHE A 290 -4.89 -18.62 3.77
C PHE A 290 -3.65 -19.48 3.59
N GLY A 291 -3.70 -20.48 2.71
CA GLY A 291 -2.55 -21.35 2.39
C GLY A 291 -1.34 -20.55 1.90
N LYS A 292 -1.55 -19.60 0.99
CA LYS A 292 -0.48 -18.69 0.49
C LYS A 292 0.12 -17.82 1.60
N ARG A 293 -0.73 -17.27 2.48
CA ARG A 293 -0.28 -16.47 3.65
C ARG A 293 0.50 -17.33 4.64
N HIS A 294 0.02 -18.53 4.94
CA HIS A 294 0.68 -19.47 5.84
C HIS A 294 2.05 -19.92 5.29
N GLN A 295 2.13 -20.26 4.01
CA GLN A 295 3.39 -20.61 3.36
C GLN A 295 4.38 -19.45 3.38
N THR A 296 3.91 -18.22 3.14
CA THR A 296 4.71 -16.99 3.29
C THR A 296 5.28 -16.84 4.69
N LEU A 297 4.52 -17.17 5.75
CA LEU A 297 4.97 -17.03 7.13
C LEU A 297 6.10 -18.01 7.49
N ILE A 298 6.11 -19.20 6.86
CA ILE A 298 7.02 -20.31 7.19
C ILE A 298 8.29 -20.31 6.32
N SER A 299 8.27 -19.74 5.11
CA SER A 299 9.45 -19.63 4.23
C SER A 299 10.52 -18.66 4.77
N GLU A 300 11.80 -18.88 4.43
CA GLU A 300 12.89 -17.93 4.69
C GLU A 300 12.50 -16.53 4.19
N ASN A 301 12.43 -15.59 5.13
CA ASN A 301 11.66 -14.36 4.96
C ASN A 301 12.53 -13.23 4.39
N MET A 302 12.10 -12.70 3.24
CA MET A 302 12.44 -11.35 2.78
C MET A 302 12.23 -10.35 3.93
N THR A 303 13.25 -9.53 4.21
CA THR A 303 13.25 -8.56 5.31
C THR A 303 12.71 -7.20 4.84
N PRO A 304 12.32 -6.30 5.76
CA PRO A 304 12.00 -4.91 5.40
C PRO A 304 13.15 -4.20 4.68
N ALA A 305 14.41 -4.54 4.99
CA ALA A 305 15.58 -3.99 4.32
C ALA A 305 15.65 -4.45 2.85
N ASP A 306 15.32 -5.71 2.57
CA ASP A 306 15.27 -6.23 1.20
C ASP A 306 14.20 -5.53 0.37
N CYS A 307 13.09 -5.13 1.00
CA CYS A 307 12.00 -4.44 0.32
C CYS A 307 12.37 -3.05 -0.21
N VAL A 308 13.33 -2.38 0.43
CA VAL A 308 13.83 -1.05 0.04
C VAL A 308 15.19 -1.10 -0.64
N LEU A 309 15.72 -2.30 -0.95
CA LEU A 309 17.05 -2.48 -1.53
C LEU A 309 17.23 -1.69 -2.83
N ALA A 310 16.18 -1.58 -3.66
CA ALA A 310 16.20 -0.78 -4.88
C ALA A 310 16.55 0.69 -4.61
N LEU A 311 16.01 1.27 -3.52
CA LEU A 311 16.29 2.66 -3.11
C LEU A 311 17.73 2.78 -2.60
N THR A 312 18.20 1.81 -1.81
CA THR A 312 19.58 1.80 -1.28
C THR A 312 20.61 1.72 -2.41
N VAL A 313 20.41 0.83 -3.38
CA VAL A 313 21.35 0.62 -4.51
C VAL A 313 21.32 1.79 -5.49
N ALA A 314 20.14 2.36 -5.75
CA ALA A 314 19.99 3.49 -6.67
C ALA A 314 20.34 4.85 -6.03
N GLY A 315 20.33 4.94 -4.70
CA GLY A 315 20.48 6.18 -3.94
C GLY A 315 21.66 7.06 -4.36
N PRO A 316 22.90 6.53 -4.50
CA PRO A 316 24.04 7.34 -4.93
C PRO A 316 23.82 8.03 -6.28
N LYS A 317 23.39 7.26 -7.30
CA LYS A 317 23.10 7.83 -8.64
C LYS A 317 21.95 8.83 -8.57
N PHE A 318 20.90 8.53 -7.80
CA PHE A 318 19.78 9.44 -7.62
C PHE A 318 20.21 10.79 -7.02
N LEU A 319 21.07 10.76 -6.00
CA LEU A 319 21.59 11.97 -5.37
C LEU A 319 22.49 12.77 -6.33
N ASP A 320 23.31 12.10 -7.15
CA ASP A 320 24.09 12.79 -8.19
C ASP A 320 23.19 13.51 -9.20
N VAL A 321 22.08 12.87 -9.62
CA VAL A 321 21.09 13.49 -10.51
C VAL A 321 20.37 14.65 -9.81
N PHE A 322 20.05 14.51 -8.52
CA PHE A 322 19.45 15.57 -7.71
C PHE A 322 20.36 16.80 -7.60
N ASP A 323 21.65 16.62 -7.33
CA ASP A 323 22.62 17.70 -7.23
C ASP A 323 22.81 18.41 -8.58
N ASN A 324 22.81 17.66 -9.68
CA ASN A 324 22.81 18.23 -11.04
C ASN A 324 21.55 19.05 -11.31
N ALA A 325 20.37 18.56 -10.90
CA ALA A 325 19.10 19.28 -11.04
C ALA A 325 19.07 20.58 -10.23
N LEU A 326 19.63 20.57 -9.02
CA LEU A 326 19.76 21.76 -8.17
C LEU A 326 20.72 22.79 -8.73
N SER A 327 21.76 22.34 -9.43
CA SER A 327 22.79 23.18 -10.04
C SER A 327 22.37 23.74 -11.41
N ASP A 328 21.12 23.51 -11.83
CA ASP A 328 20.60 23.87 -13.15
C ASP A 328 21.42 23.29 -14.31
N CYS A 329 22.12 22.17 -14.07
CA CYS A 329 22.81 21.42 -15.11
C CYS A 329 21.77 20.69 -15.99
N PRO A 330 21.93 20.71 -17.33
CA PRO A 330 21.03 19.97 -18.21
C PRO A 330 21.04 18.47 -17.87
N LEU A 331 19.87 17.93 -17.55
CA LEU A 331 19.69 16.49 -17.32
C LEU A 331 19.39 15.77 -18.62
N SER A 332 19.95 14.57 -18.78
CA SER A 332 19.54 13.68 -19.85
C SER A 332 18.10 13.18 -19.61
N THR A 333 17.43 12.71 -20.67
CA THR A 333 16.13 12.04 -20.53
C THR A 333 16.24 10.79 -19.67
N GLU A 334 17.36 10.07 -19.75
CA GLU A 334 17.60 8.88 -18.94
C GLU A 334 17.69 9.22 -17.44
N ASP A 335 18.40 10.29 -17.08
CA ASP A 335 18.53 10.73 -15.70
C ASP A 335 17.23 11.29 -15.15
N SER A 336 16.49 12.04 -15.99
CA SER A 336 15.15 12.53 -15.64
C SER A 336 14.18 11.37 -15.37
N LEU A 337 14.20 10.31 -16.19
CA LEU A 337 13.40 9.11 -15.97
C LEU A 337 13.89 8.31 -14.75
N HIS A 338 15.20 8.23 -14.52
CA HIS A 338 15.75 7.60 -13.33
C HIS A 338 15.28 8.30 -12.05
N PHE A 339 15.23 9.64 -12.06
CA PHE A 339 14.71 10.43 -10.96
C PHE A 339 13.22 10.16 -10.71
N LEU A 340 12.40 10.16 -11.78
CA LEU A 340 10.98 9.83 -11.70
C LEU A 340 10.77 8.43 -11.08
N TYR A 341 11.45 7.41 -11.62
CA TYR A 341 11.30 6.03 -11.13
C TYR A 341 11.77 5.84 -9.69
N TYR A 342 12.80 6.58 -9.26
CA TYR A 342 13.23 6.59 -7.87
C TYR A 342 12.12 7.12 -6.94
N LEU A 343 11.45 8.22 -7.31
CA LEU A 343 10.34 8.77 -6.53
C LEU A 343 9.12 7.84 -6.50
N GLU A 344 8.77 7.22 -7.62
CA GLU A 344 7.71 6.21 -7.66
C GLU A 344 8.02 5.03 -6.73
N ALA A 345 9.25 4.51 -6.80
CA ALA A 345 9.72 3.45 -5.91
C ALA A 345 9.75 3.89 -4.43
N LEU A 346 10.11 5.14 -4.15
CA LEU A 346 10.11 5.69 -2.79
C LEU A 346 8.70 5.64 -2.20
N LEU A 347 7.70 6.09 -2.96
CA LEU A 347 6.31 6.09 -2.50
C LEU A 347 5.75 4.67 -2.32
N MET A 348 6.05 3.76 -3.25
CA MET A 348 5.53 2.39 -3.21
C MET A 348 6.24 1.49 -2.19
N LEU A 349 7.56 1.63 -2.03
CA LEU A 349 8.37 0.73 -1.20
C LEU A 349 8.62 1.27 0.21
N LYS A 350 8.91 2.57 0.35
CA LYS A 350 9.17 3.19 1.68
C LYS A 350 7.89 3.73 2.31
N HIS A 351 7.05 4.42 1.54
CA HIS A 351 5.78 4.99 2.04
C HIS A 351 4.57 4.06 1.87
N LEU A 352 4.78 2.84 1.38
CA LEU A 352 3.79 1.76 1.32
C LEU A 352 2.51 2.09 0.56
N GLN A 353 2.59 3.03 -0.38
CA GLN A 353 1.45 3.43 -1.19
C GLN A 353 1.17 2.40 -2.28
N CYS A 354 -0.11 2.23 -2.59
CA CYS A 354 -0.48 1.43 -3.75
C CYS A 354 -0.20 2.19 -5.06
N PRO A 355 -0.01 1.49 -6.19
CA PRO A 355 0.31 2.13 -7.47
C PRO A 355 -0.77 3.14 -7.90
N SER A 356 -2.03 2.89 -7.56
CA SER A 356 -3.13 3.81 -7.85
C SER A 356 -2.97 5.17 -7.16
N VAL A 357 -2.45 5.22 -5.93
CA VAL A 357 -2.18 6.49 -5.23
C VAL A 357 -1.12 7.29 -5.98
N VAL A 358 -0.01 6.63 -6.37
CA VAL A 358 1.09 7.28 -7.10
C VAL A 358 0.60 7.79 -8.45
N LYS A 359 -0.16 6.97 -9.20
CA LYS A 359 -0.72 7.33 -10.50
C LYS A 359 -1.67 8.52 -10.43
N ASN A 360 -2.51 8.58 -9.40
CA ASN A 360 -3.63 9.51 -9.34
C ASN A 360 -3.32 10.79 -8.56
N MET A 361 -2.22 10.85 -7.82
CA MET A 361 -1.83 12.07 -7.11
C MET A 361 -1.82 13.28 -8.05
N THR A 362 -2.48 14.35 -7.64
CA THR A 362 -2.66 15.58 -8.44
C THR A 362 -1.66 16.67 -8.05
N VAL A 363 -1.49 17.66 -8.92
CA VAL A 363 -0.70 18.87 -8.64
C VAL A 363 -1.36 19.69 -7.54
N GLU A 364 -2.70 19.77 -7.50
CA GLU A 364 -3.41 20.46 -6.42
C GLU A 364 -3.10 19.83 -5.05
N GLU A 365 -3.17 18.50 -4.94
CA GLU A 365 -2.84 17.78 -3.70
C GLU A 365 -1.38 17.99 -3.28
N TRP A 366 -0.45 18.05 -4.24
CA TRP A 366 0.94 18.41 -3.96
C TRP A 366 1.09 19.86 -3.46
N CYS A 367 0.44 20.81 -4.12
CA CYS A 367 0.53 22.24 -3.79
C CYS A 367 -0.15 22.56 -2.45
N THR A 368 -1.14 21.77 -2.04
CA THR A 368 -1.88 21.93 -0.77
C THR A 368 -1.35 21.07 0.37
N ARG A 369 -0.20 20.39 0.17
CA ARG A 369 0.48 19.59 1.22
C ARG A 369 0.69 20.39 2.49
N LYS A 370 0.52 19.75 3.65
CA LYS A 370 0.64 20.40 4.95
C LYS A 370 1.98 20.08 5.61
N GLU A 371 2.64 21.11 6.13
CA GLU A 371 3.78 20.93 7.03
C GLU A 371 3.26 20.64 8.45
N GLU A 372 3.64 19.50 9.00
CA GLU A 372 3.34 19.09 10.37
C GLU A 372 4.63 18.97 11.19
N LYS A 373 4.59 19.53 12.41
CA LYS A 373 5.70 19.40 13.37
C LYS A 373 5.52 18.12 14.16
N THR A 374 6.51 17.25 14.10
CA THR A 374 6.57 16.03 14.90
C THR A 374 7.73 16.09 15.89
N ASN A 375 7.77 15.15 16.83
CA ASN A 375 8.86 15.04 17.80
C ASN A 375 10.21 14.71 17.15
N THR A 376 10.20 14.16 15.93
CA THR A 376 11.38 13.73 15.17
C THR A 376 11.78 14.71 14.07
N GLY A 377 11.03 15.79 13.86
CA GLY A 377 11.34 16.81 12.85
C GLY A 377 10.09 17.39 12.20
N LYS A 378 10.24 17.85 10.96
CA LYS A 378 9.12 18.27 10.11
C LYS A 378 8.71 17.11 9.22
N ARG A 379 7.40 16.92 9.06
CA ARG A 379 6.81 16.01 8.08
C ARG A 379 5.93 16.81 7.13
N PHE A 380 5.87 16.38 5.88
CA PHE A 380 5.01 16.98 4.86
C PHE A 380 3.96 15.97 4.45
N VAL A 381 2.70 16.31 4.71
CA VAL A 381 1.56 15.41 4.56
C VAL A 381 0.77 15.75 3.31
N ILE A 382 0.58 14.75 2.45
CA ILE A 382 -0.20 14.83 1.22
C ILE A 382 -1.38 13.87 1.33
N GLY A 383 -2.60 14.35 1.10
CA GLY A 383 -3.80 13.53 1.05
C GLY A 383 -4.22 13.29 -0.40
N VAL A 384 -4.28 12.03 -0.82
CA VAL A 384 -4.69 11.61 -2.17
C VAL A 384 -6.10 11.02 -2.12
N LYS A 385 -7.04 11.68 -2.78
CA LYS A 385 -8.47 11.27 -2.76
C LYS A 385 -8.73 10.08 -3.67
N GLU A 386 -8.19 10.12 -4.89
CA GLU A 386 -8.43 9.08 -5.90
C GLU A 386 -7.52 7.87 -5.70
N HIS A 387 -8.02 6.85 -5.02
CA HIS A 387 -7.32 5.58 -4.83
C HIS A 387 -8.30 4.40 -4.88
N LYS A 388 -7.78 3.17 -5.02
CA LYS A 388 -8.56 1.97 -5.37
C LYS A 388 -9.53 1.53 -4.26
N THR A 389 -9.26 1.87 -3.00
CA THR A 389 -10.17 1.66 -1.87
C THR A 389 -11.19 2.79 -1.83
N GLY A 390 -12.48 2.43 -1.69
CA GLY A 390 -13.63 3.27 -2.01
C GLY A 390 -13.64 4.68 -1.39
N ALA A 391 -14.61 5.48 -1.85
CA ALA A 391 -14.79 6.92 -1.62
C ALA A 391 -14.89 7.43 -0.16
N GLN A 392 -14.52 6.63 0.83
CA GLN A 392 -14.64 6.93 2.27
C GLN A 392 -13.30 7.16 3.00
N ALA A 393 -12.15 6.88 2.37
CA ALA A 393 -10.84 7.14 2.96
C ALA A 393 -10.00 8.05 2.05
N VAL A 394 -9.01 8.75 2.62
CA VAL A 394 -8.00 9.50 1.85
C VAL A 394 -6.66 8.81 2.12
N ALA A 395 -5.93 8.45 1.06
CA ALA A 395 -4.59 7.90 1.22
C ALA A 395 -3.65 9.02 1.67
N THR A 396 -2.88 8.78 2.73
CA THR A 396 -1.99 9.79 3.30
C THR A 396 -0.53 9.41 3.08
N ILE A 397 0.25 10.34 2.54
CA ILE A 397 1.72 10.23 2.37
C ILE A 397 2.38 11.19 3.35
N SER A 398 3.35 10.72 4.14
CA SER A 398 4.05 11.53 5.15
C SER A 398 5.56 11.59 4.87
N LEU A 399 5.96 12.59 4.08
CA LEU A 399 7.34 12.77 3.62
C LEU A 399 8.24 13.40 4.69
N GLU A 400 9.49 12.95 4.73
CA GLU A 400 10.58 13.63 5.42
C GLU A 400 10.99 14.89 4.67
N GLN A 401 11.70 15.81 5.35
CA GLN A 401 12.13 17.06 4.73
C GLN A 401 13.01 16.84 3.49
N GLU A 402 13.86 15.82 3.50
CA GLU A 402 14.72 15.49 2.35
C GLU A 402 13.88 14.97 1.17
N GLU A 403 12.91 14.09 1.45
CA GLU A 403 12.02 13.51 0.44
C GLU A 403 11.10 14.55 -0.19
N GLU A 404 10.62 15.49 0.61
CA GLU A 404 9.83 16.61 0.12
C GLU A 404 10.65 17.50 -0.81
N ALA A 405 11.92 17.77 -0.47
CA ALA A 405 12.82 18.53 -1.35
C ALA A 405 13.07 17.79 -2.68
N TRP A 406 13.19 16.47 -2.65
CA TRP A 406 13.32 15.66 -3.87
C TRP A 406 12.08 15.76 -4.77
N MET A 407 10.89 15.63 -4.18
CA MET A 407 9.61 15.78 -4.88
C MET A 407 9.42 17.21 -5.42
N ASP A 408 9.88 18.23 -4.68
CA ASP A 408 9.83 19.63 -5.10
C ASP A 408 10.78 19.92 -6.28
N VAL A 409 11.97 19.32 -6.30
CA VAL A 409 12.88 19.38 -7.45
C VAL A 409 12.28 18.70 -8.68
N TYR A 410 11.66 17.52 -8.51
CA TYR A 410 10.92 16.91 -9.62
C TYR A 410 9.85 17.87 -10.15
N TYR A 411 9.01 18.42 -9.28
CA TYR A 411 7.92 19.30 -9.66
C TYR A 411 8.39 20.59 -10.37
N LYS A 412 9.47 21.22 -9.87
CA LYS A 412 9.94 22.53 -10.37
C LYS A 412 10.93 22.45 -11.52
N LYS A 413 11.71 21.37 -11.63
CA LYS A 413 12.84 21.28 -12.57
C LYS A 413 12.66 20.19 -13.62
N ILE A 414 12.18 19.01 -13.24
CA ILE A 414 12.12 17.85 -14.14
C ILE A 414 10.76 17.75 -14.86
N ARG A 415 9.67 17.85 -14.11
CA ARG A 415 8.30 17.80 -14.62
C ARG A 415 8.05 18.82 -15.74
N PRO A 416 8.52 20.09 -15.66
CA PRO A 416 8.33 21.05 -16.76
C PRO A 416 9.00 20.62 -18.07
N GLU A 417 10.14 19.92 -18.02
CA GLU A 417 10.80 19.39 -19.21
C GLU A 417 9.97 18.30 -19.89
N PHE A 418 9.32 17.43 -19.11
CA PHE A 418 8.40 16.44 -19.65
C PHE A 418 7.14 17.07 -20.25
N LEU A 419 6.63 18.15 -19.65
CA LEU A 419 5.47 18.87 -20.18
C LEU A 419 5.73 19.54 -21.53
N LYS A 420 6.98 19.84 -21.90
CA LYS A 420 7.30 20.35 -23.24
C LYS A 420 6.92 19.38 -24.37
N ASN A 421 6.85 18.09 -24.04
CA ASN A 421 6.46 17.04 -24.99
C ASN A 421 4.95 16.75 -24.97
N CYS A 422 4.19 17.46 -24.12
CA CYS A 422 2.76 17.27 -23.97
C CYS A 422 1.99 17.73 -25.22
N ASP A 423 0.96 16.97 -25.55
CA ASP A 423 -0.01 17.33 -26.58
C ASP A 423 -0.87 18.52 -26.09
N PRO A 424 -0.82 19.70 -26.73
CA PRO A 424 -1.51 20.90 -26.26
C PRO A 424 -3.03 20.72 -26.17
N ASP A 425 -3.60 19.77 -26.91
CA ASP A 425 -5.04 19.51 -26.95
C ASP A 425 -5.56 18.66 -25.77
N LYS A 426 -4.69 18.21 -24.86
CA LYS A 426 -5.05 17.31 -23.74
C LYS A 426 -4.84 17.94 -22.36
N GLU A 427 -5.66 18.92 -22.01
CA GLU A 427 -5.62 19.64 -20.72
C GLU A 427 -5.65 18.73 -19.47
N GLU A 428 -6.46 17.65 -19.49
CA GLU A 428 -6.58 16.70 -18.36
C GLU A 428 -5.25 16.02 -17.97
N THR A 429 -4.26 16.02 -18.87
CA THR A 429 -2.93 15.45 -18.60
C THR A 429 -2.10 16.30 -17.64
N LYS A 430 -2.39 17.59 -17.53
CA LYS A 430 -1.58 18.57 -16.78
C LYS A 430 -1.85 18.56 -15.28
N ASP A 431 -2.97 18.00 -14.83
CA ASP A 431 -3.35 17.95 -13.42
C ASP A 431 -2.62 16.84 -12.65
N ARG A 432 -2.18 15.76 -13.30
CA ARG A 432 -1.48 14.68 -12.62
C ARG A 432 -0.08 15.10 -12.19
N PHE A 433 0.30 14.77 -10.95
CA PHE A 433 1.60 15.14 -10.39
C PHE A 433 2.73 14.43 -11.15
N PHE A 434 2.66 13.10 -11.24
CA PHE A 434 3.62 12.30 -11.99
C PHE A 434 3.21 12.16 -13.46
N ILE A 435 4.11 12.57 -14.35
CA ILE A 435 4.00 12.43 -15.80
C ILE A 435 5.24 11.74 -16.35
N CYS A 436 5.07 11.02 -17.47
CA CYS A 436 6.15 10.37 -18.18
C CYS A 436 6.83 11.32 -19.16
N SER A 437 7.91 10.87 -19.81
CA SER A 437 8.71 11.70 -20.72
C SER A 437 7.95 12.24 -21.94
N THR A 438 6.80 11.67 -22.29
CA THR A 438 5.91 12.18 -23.36
C THR A 438 4.95 13.27 -22.89
N GLY A 439 5.06 13.73 -21.63
CA GLY A 439 4.17 14.73 -21.04
C GLY A 439 2.78 14.22 -20.70
N SER A 440 2.51 12.92 -20.87
CA SER A 440 1.26 12.27 -20.45
C SER A 440 1.36 11.76 -19.00
N PRO A 441 0.24 11.54 -18.29
CA PRO A 441 0.26 10.92 -16.97
C PRO A 441 0.92 9.55 -17.00
N ILE A 442 1.59 9.18 -15.91
CA ILE A 442 2.14 7.83 -15.80
C ILE A 442 1.03 6.78 -15.90
N TYR A 443 1.28 5.71 -16.64
CA TYR A 443 0.25 4.72 -16.95
C TYR A 443 0.19 3.59 -15.93
N ASN A 444 1.35 3.02 -15.60
CA ASN A 444 1.49 1.84 -14.75
C ASN A 444 2.77 1.93 -13.88
N PRO A 445 2.67 2.48 -12.65
CA PRO A 445 3.79 2.60 -11.74
C PRO A 445 4.42 1.24 -11.36
N SER A 446 3.64 0.16 -11.31
CA SER A 446 4.16 -1.19 -11.02
C SER A 446 5.14 -1.67 -12.09
N ASN A 447 4.85 -1.37 -13.35
CA ASN A 447 5.76 -1.66 -14.46
C ASN A 447 7.02 -0.79 -14.40
N ASP A 448 6.90 0.48 -14.03
CA ASP A 448 8.04 1.39 -13.92
C ASP A 448 8.95 0.99 -12.75
N LEU A 449 8.39 0.59 -11.62
CA LEU A 449 9.13 -0.04 -10.51
C LEU A 449 9.86 -1.31 -10.96
N SER A 450 9.21 -2.17 -11.75
CA SER A 450 9.83 -3.41 -12.25
C SER A 450 11.02 -3.12 -13.17
N LYS A 451 10.90 -2.12 -14.06
CA LYS A 451 12.03 -1.66 -14.91
C LYS A 451 13.15 -1.09 -14.05
N PHE A 452 12.81 -0.31 -13.03
CA PHE A 452 13.77 0.29 -12.11
C PHE A 452 14.56 -0.78 -11.35
N GLN A 453 13.88 -1.75 -10.74
CA GLN A 453 14.52 -2.86 -10.04
C GLN A 453 15.48 -3.66 -10.93
N ARG A 454 15.07 -3.92 -12.17
CA ARG A 454 15.89 -4.61 -13.15
C ARG A 454 17.13 -3.81 -13.55
N LYS A 455 16.99 -2.51 -13.76
CA LYS A 455 18.12 -1.61 -14.07
C LYS A 455 19.19 -1.65 -12.97
N HIS A 456 18.77 -1.88 -11.72
CA HIS A 456 19.65 -1.98 -10.56
C HIS A 456 20.00 -3.41 -10.14
N ASN A 457 19.60 -4.43 -10.93
CA ASN A 457 19.85 -5.85 -10.65
C ASN A 457 19.42 -6.30 -9.24
N VAL A 458 18.33 -5.75 -8.72
CA VAL A 458 17.78 -6.14 -7.42
C VAL A 458 16.62 -7.14 -7.56
N PRO A 459 16.35 -7.97 -6.54
CA PRO A 459 15.18 -8.85 -6.55
C PRO A 459 13.87 -8.07 -6.74
N PRO A 460 12.93 -8.59 -7.56
CA PRO A 460 11.69 -7.92 -7.86
C PRO A 460 10.79 -7.96 -6.63
N ILE A 461 10.17 -6.83 -6.33
CA ILE A 461 9.19 -6.72 -5.25
C ILE A 461 8.13 -5.68 -5.63
N ASN A 462 6.87 -5.95 -5.32
CA ASN A 462 5.76 -5.01 -5.53
C ASN A 462 5.29 -4.40 -4.20
N SER A 463 4.54 -3.31 -4.29
CA SER A 463 4.05 -2.56 -3.12
C SER A 463 3.19 -3.41 -2.16
N GLN A 464 2.44 -4.38 -2.69
CA GLN A 464 1.62 -5.29 -1.88
C GLN A 464 2.49 -6.23 -1.04
N ARG A 465 3.52 -6.82 -1.65
CA ARG A 465 4.46 -7.69 -0.95
C ARG A 465 5.26 -6.93 0.08
N THR A 466 5.70 -5.70 -0.23
CA THR A 466 6.38 -4.83 0.72
C THR A 466 5.52 -4.55 1.95
N ARG A 467 4.25 -4.18 1.76
CA ARG A 467 3.28 -4.00 2.87
C ARG A 467 3.17 -5.26 3.73
N GLN A 468 2.99 -6.42 3.10
CA GLN A 468 2.88 -7.69 3.83
C GLN A 468 4.13 -7.98 4.67
N VAL A 469 5.34 -7.82 4.09
CA VAL A 469 6.60 -8.06 4.81
C VAL A 469 6.72 -7.13 6.01
N ILE A 470 6.45 -5.84 5.82
CA ILE A 470 6.56 -4.85 6.91
C ILE A 470 5.50 -5.08 7.99
N GLU A 471 4.25 -5.35 7.62
CA GLU A 471 3.19 -5.71 8.58
C GLU A 471 3.55 -6.96 9.41
N MET A 472 4.10 -7.99 8.77
CA MET A 472 4.56 -9.20 9.45
C MET A 472 5.73 -8.89 10.40
N SER A 473 6.70 -8.08 9.97
CA SER A 473 7.80 -7.63 10.82
C SER A 473 7.29 -6.84 12.02
N LEU A 474 6.41 -5.87 11.83
CA LEU A 474 5.79 -5.09 12.91
C LEU A 474 5.05 -5.99 13.91
N LYS A 475 4.32 -7.00 13.43
CA LYS A 475 3.65 -8.00 14.28
C LYS A 475 4.64 -8.83 15.09
N LYS A 476 5.78 -9.22 14.53
CA LYS A 476 6.86 -9.93 15.25
C LYS A 476 7.47 -9.08 16.37
N TYR A 477 7.57 -7.77 16.20
CA TYR A 477 8.06 -6.85 17.25
C TYR A 477 6.97 -6.42 18.24
N SER A 478 5.69 -6.71 17.96
CA SER A 478 4.56 -6.31 18.82
C SER A 478 4.17 -7.38 19.86
N THR A 479 4.93 -8.46 20.01
CA THR A 479 4.70 -9.46 21.06
C THR A 479 5.34 -9.03 22.38
N ASP A 480 4.57 -8.30 23.19
CA ASP A 480 4.37 -8.50 24.64
C ASP A 480 3.52 -7.35 25.23
N ALA A 481 2.30 -7.20 24.71
CA ALA A 481 1.20 -6.62 25.49
C ALA A 481 0.16 -7.73 25.66
N PRO A 482 -0.12 -8.21 26.88
CA PRO A 482 -1.20 -9.16 27.08
C PRO A 482 -2.49 -8.49 26.59
N LYS A 483 -3.12 -9.11 25.59
CA LYS A 483 -4.46 -8.74 25.13
C LYS A 483 -5.44 -9.05 26.26
N GLY A 484 -5.60 -8.09 27.17
CA GLY A 484 -6.77 -7.95 28.00
C GLY A 484 -7.91 -7.44 27.12
N THR A 485 -8.82 -8.34 26.79
CA THR A 485 -10.27 -8.12 26.64
C THR A 485 -10.73 -6.70 26.33
N CYS A 486 -11.30 -6.51 25.14
CA CYS A 486 -12.47 -5.66 24.99
C CYS A 486 -13.54 -6.46 24.26
N ALA A 487 -14.64 -6.66 24.99
CA ALA A 487 -15.91 -7.19 24.53
C ALA A 487 -16.59 -6.22 23.58
#